data_AF-A0A8S2ZFN6-F1
#
_entry.id   AF-A0A8S2ZFN6-F1
#
_cell.length_a   1.000
_cell.length_b   1.000
_cell.length_c   1.000
_cell.angle_alpha   90.00
_cell.angle_beta   90.00
_cell.angle_gamma   90.00
#
_symmetry.space_group_name_H-M   'P 1'
#
loop_
_entity.id
_entity.type
_entity.pdbx_description
1 polymer ?
#
loop_
_entity_poly.entity_id
_entity_poly.type
_entity_poly.pdbx_seq_one_letter_code
_entity_poly.pdbx_strand_id
1 'polypeptide(L)' 'VGTAQRDVNVNYSEVQKDLLIEKHCSFLIRYGRSNNMHEYGATDYRGMRGIYWLCTRLDLLHSL' A
#
# COMPACT_ATOMS: atom_id res chain seq x y z
N VAL A 1 22.57 -18.27 23.77
CA VAL A 1 22.38 -16.89 23.30
C VAL A 1 21.09 -16.85 22.49
N GLY A 2 20.01 -16.32 23.07
CA GLY A 2 18.68 -16.31 22.44
C GLY A 2 18.57 -15.22 21.39
N THR A 3 17.96 -15.52 20.25
CA THR A 3 17.69 -14.53 19.19
C THR A 3 16.76 -13.43 19.69
N ALA A 4 17.07 -12.16 19.38
CA ALA A 4 16.20 -11.04 19.74
C ALA A 4 14.79 -11.23 19.17
N GLN A 5 13.78 -11.06 20.01
CA GLN A 5 12.38 -11.04 19.59
C GLN A 5 12.17 -9.81 18.70
N ARG A 6 11.93 -10.03 17.41
CA ARG A 6 11.66 -8.97 16.44
C ARG A 6 10.22 -8.55 16.56
N ASP A 7 9.96 -7.60 17.45
CA ASP A 7 8.65 -7.00 17.63
C ASP A 7 8.72 -5.48 17.43
N VAL A 8 7.61 -4.87 17.03
CA VAL A 8 7.51 -3.42 16.78
C VAL A 8 6.50 -2.85 17.76
N ASN A 9 6.95 -1.91 18.60
CA ASN A 9 6.06 -1.22 19.51
C ASN A 9 5.30 -0.12 18.76
N VAL A 10 3.98 -0.26 18.68
CA VAL A 10 3.08 0.69 18.02
C VAL A 10 2.48 1.62 19.05
N ASN A 11 2.54 2.93 18.82
CA ASN A 11 1.91 3.92 19.71
C ASN A 11 0.40 3.97 19.48
N TYR A 12 -0.36 3.19 20.25
CA TYR A 12 -1.82 3.06 20.11
C TYR A 12 -2.62 4.35 20.38
N SER A 13 -1.99 5.40 20.93
CA SER A 13 -2.62 6.70 21.19
C SER A 13 -2.71 7.57 19.94
N GLU A 14 -1.78 7.41 19.00
CA GLU A 14 -1.66 8.24 17.79
C GLU A 14 -2.14 7.49 16.53
N VAL A 15 -2.41 6.19 16.66
CA VAL A 15 -2.78 5.33 15.54
C VAL A 15 -4.25 5.46 15.20
N GLN A 16 -4.49 5.56 13.90
CA GLN A 16 -5.83 5.58 13.34
C GLN A 16 -6.48 4.21 13.50
N LYS A 17 -7.60 4.17 14.24
CA LYS A 17 -8.30 2.93 14.60
C LYS A 17 -9.33 2.50 13.55
N ASP A 18 -9.79 3.46 12.75
CA ASP A 18 -10.84 3.25 11.76
C ASP A 18 -10.26 2.99 10.37
N LEU A 19 -10.95 2.12 9.61
CA LEU A 19 -10.60 1.84 8.22
C LEU A 19 -11.02 2.99 7.30
N LEU A 20 -10.05 3.71 6.75
CA LEU A 20 -10.27 4.85 5.86
C LEU A 20 -10.36 4.45 4.38
N ILE A 21 -11.46 3.82 3.99
CA ILE A 21 -11.65 3.28 2.62
C ILE A 21 -11.42 4.37 1.55
N GLU A 22 -12.06 5.54 1.69
CA GLU A 22 -11.98 6.61 0.69
C GLU A 22 -10.56 7.16 0.49
N LYS A 23 -9.80 7.29 1.58
CA LYS A 23 -8.40 7.75 1.54
C LYS A 23 -7.52 6.73 0.81
N HIS A 24 -7.75 5.44 1.06
CA HIS A 24 -7.04 4.37 0.38
C HIS A 24 -7.38 4.30 -1.11
N CYS A 25 -8.66 4.36 -1.49
CA CYS A 25 -9.05 4.39 -2.90
C CYS A 25 -8.46 5.60 -3.63
N SER A 26 -8.55 6.80 -3.04
CA SER A 26 -8.00 8.03 -3.60
C SER A 26 -6.48 7.95 -3.80
N PHE A 27 -5.77 7.34 -2.83
CA PHE A 27 -4.34 7.10 -2.93
C PHE A 27 -3.99 6.14 -4.07
N LEU A 28 -4.68 5.00 -4.17
CA LEU A 28 -4.43 3.99 -5.22
C LEU A 28 -4.69 4.54 -6.62
N ILE A 29 -5.78 5.29 -6.80
CA ILE A 29 -6.10 5.95 -8.08
C ILE A 29 -5.01 6.97 -8.44
N ARG A 30 -4.54 7.75 -7.47
CA ARG A 30 -3.44 8.70 -7.67
C ARG A 30 -2.12 8.01 -7.97
N TYR A 31 -1.85 6.87 -7.32
CA TYR A 31 -0.66 6.06 -7.56
C TYR A 31 -0.60 5.55 -9.00
N GLY A 32 -1.72 5.02 -9.53
CA GLY A 32 -1.79 4.58 -10.93
C GLY A 32 -1.69 5.71 -11.98
N ARG A 33 -1.96 6.97 -11.59
CA ARG A 33 -1.83 8.16 -12.46
C ARG A 33 -0.47 8.87 -12.35
N SER A 34 0.25 8.60 -11.27
CA SER A 34 1.51 9.26 -10.95
C SER A 34 2.66 8.59 -11.71
N ASN A 35 3.04 9.15 -12.87
CA ASN A 35 4.23 8.75 -13.62
C ASN A 35 5.53 9.25 -12.96
N ASN A 36 5.72 8.98 -11.67
CA ASN A 36 6.98 9.27 -10.99
C ASN A 36 8.08 8.34 -11.56
N MET A 37 8.76 8.85 -12.59
CA MET A 37 9.81 8.20 -13.39
C MET A 37 10.96 7.59 -12.57
N HIS A 38 11.10 7.94 -11.29
CA HIS A 38 12.20 7.48 -10.43
C HIS A 38 11.93 6.16 -9.69
N GLU A 39 10.68 5.82 -9.35
CA GLU A 39 10.35 4.53 -8.71
C GLU A 39 10.06 3.42 -9.73
N TYR A 40 9.50 3.79 -10.88
CA TYR A 40 9.22 2.85 -11.97
C TYR A 40 10.50 2.18 -12.48
N GLY A 41 11.58 2.94 -12.75
CA GLY A 41 12.83 2.35 -13.27
C GLY A 41 13.49 1.27 -12.38
N ALA A 42 13.25 1.27 -11.06
CA ALA A 42 13.74 0.24 -10.14
C ALA A 42 12.74 -0.92 -9.92
N THR A 43 11.46 -0.71 -10.23
CA THR A 43 10.36 -1.65 -9.99
C THR A 43 9.67 -2.14 -11.25
N ASP A 44 10.14 -1.76 -12.44
CA ASP A 44 9.54 -2.10 -13.75
C ASP A 44 9.36 -3.61 -13.95
N TYR A 45 10.27 -4.44 -13.44
CA TYR A 45 10.13 -5.90 -13.48
C TYR A 45 8.94 -6.45 -12.65
N ARG A 46 8.37 -5.63 -11.75
CA ARG A 46 7.17 -5.93 -10.97
C ARG A 46 5.93 -5.22 -11.51
N GLY A 47 5.98 -4.54 -12.66
CA GLY A 47 4.86 -3.76 -13.19
C GLY A 47 3.53 -4.53 -13.24
N MET A 48 3.53 -5.74 -13.80
CA MET A 48 2.33 -6.59 -13.85
C MET A 48 1.83 -7.00 -12.45
N ARG A 49 2.75 -7.30 -11.52
CA ARG A 49 2.39 -7.63 -10.14
C ARG A 49 1.81 -6.42 -9.43
N GLY A 50 2.39 -5.24 -9.60
CA GLY A 50 1.89 -3.98 -9.04
C GLY A 50 0.47 -3.68 -9.48
N ILE A 51 0.16 -3.87 -10.77
CA ILE A 51 -1.21 -3.72 -11.30
C ILE A 51 -2.16 -4.73 -10.66
N TYR A 52 -1.77 -6.01 -10.55
CA TYR A 52 -2.57 -7.03 -9.89
C TYR A 52 -2.92 -6.65 -8.43
N TRP A 53 -1.94 -6.21 -7.65
CA TRP A 53 -2.18 -5.79 -6.26
C TRP A 53 -3.10 -4.57 -6.19
N LEU A 54 -2.95 -3.61 -7.11
CA LEU A 54 -3.77 -2.40 -7.16
C LEU A 54 -5.23 -2.72 -7.51
N CYS A 55 -5.45 -3.49 -8.58
CA CYS A 55 -6.79 -3.91 -9.02
C CYS A 55 -7.49 -4.76 -7.96
N THR A 56 -6.80 -5.76 -7.41
CA THR A 56 -7.35 -6.62 -6.34
C THR A 56 -7.72 -5.81 -5.11
N ARG A 57 -6.91 -4.80 -4.74
CA ARG A 57 -7.19 -3.96 -3.58
C ARG A 57 -8.40 -3.05 -3.80
N LEU A 58 -8.59 -2.53 -5.01
CA LEU A 58 -9.76 -1.72 -5.37
C LEU A 58 -11.04 -2.56 -5.40
N ASP A 59 -10.97 -3.80 -5.90
CA ASP A 59 -12.07 -4.77 -5.90
C ASP A 59 -12.50 -5.14 -4.46
N LEU A 60 -11.54 -5.41 -3.58
CA LEU A 60 -11.79 -5.66 -2.15
C LEU A 60 -12.39 -4.45 -1.40
N LEU A 61 -12.18 -3.23 -1.91
CA LEU A 61 -12.75 -2.01 -1.37
C LEU A 61 -14.09 -1.64 -2.04
N HIS A 62 -14.64 -2.51 -2.90
CA HIS A 62 -15.86 -2.31 -3.69
C HIS A 62 -15.85 -1.00 -4.50
N SER A 63 -14.67 -0.57 -4.94
CA SER A 63 -14.47 0.69 -5.66
C SER A 63 -14.34 0.49 -7.19
N LEU A 64 -14.60 -0.73 -7.68
CA LEU A 64 -14.54 -1.11 -9.09
C LEU A 64 -15.95 -1.37 -9.65
#